data_AF-A0A9D0CQX9-F1
#
_entry.id   AF-A0A9D0CQX9-F1
#
_cell.length_a   1.000
_cell.length_b   1.000
_cell.length_c   1.000
_cell.angle_alpha   90.00
_cell.angle_beta   90.00
_cell.angle_gamma   90.00
#
_symmetry.space_group_name_H-M   'P 1'
#
loop_
_entity.id
_entity.type
_entity.pdbx_description
1 polymer ?
#
loop_
_entity_poly.entity_id
_entity_poly.type
_entity_poly.pdbx_seq_one_letter_code
_entity_poly.pdbx_strand_id
1 'polypeptide(L)'
;METLNAYQQFRKSAKLPRMSQGAPKQESALTLTNPDKNWAALQNAKPRQGWLQFQSHQQYFTDGPPNPEPDWGCLLAAEAITTQGHSLSLRQTPGQGWTLATHSHDQHGNGLCDEVRHRLHGANGN
;
A
#
# COMPACT_ATOMS: atom_id res chain seq x y z
N MET A 1 12.87 -2.14 -21.17
CA MET A 1 13.46 -0.97 -21.86
C MET A 1 12.57 -0.44 -23.00
N GLU A 2 11.89 -1.32 -23.76
CA GLU A 2 10.98 -0.90 -24.85
C GLU A 2 9.78 -0.06 -24.38
N THR A 3 9.14 -0.42 -23.26
CA THR A 3 7.94 0.27 -22.75
C THR A 3 8.17 1.74 -22.40
N LEU A 4 9.26 2.08 -21.71
CA LEU A 4 9.59 3.47 -21.34
C LEU A 4 9.90 4.31 -22.58
N ASN A 5 10.64 3.77 -23.54
CA ASN A 5 10.98 4.47 -24.77
C ASN A 5 9.72 4.76 -25.61
N ALA A 6 8.83 3.76 -25.76
CA ALA A 6 7.55 3.94 -26.45
C ALA A 6 6.69 5.00 -25.76
N TYR A 7 6.60 4.97 -24.42
CA TYR A 7 5.88 5.98 -23.65
C TYR A 7 6.44 7.39 -23.87
N GLN A 8 7.76 7.56 -23.80
CA GLN A 8 8.39 8.89 -23.95
C GLN A 8 8.18 9.48 -25.35
N GLN A 9 8.08 8.65 -26.39
CA GLN A 9 7.76 9.09 -27.75
C GLN A 9 6.31 9.60 -27.85
N PHE A 10 5.35 8.85 -27.30
CA PHE A 10 3.93 9.21 -27.34
C PHE A 10 3.55 10.36 -26.40
N ARG A 11 4.23 10.48 -25.26
CA ARG A 11 3.95 11.46 -24.21
C ARG A 11 3.88 12.90 -24.71
N LYS A 12 4.78 13.29 -25.63
CA LYS A 12 4.91 14.69 -26.07
C LYS A 12 3.67 15.17 -26.83
N SER A 13 3.12 14.35 -27.71
CA SER A 13 1.90 14.68 -28.47
C SER A 13 0.65 14.64 -27.59
N ALA A 14 0.62 13.70 -26.63
CA ALA A 14 -0.52 13.49 -25.74
C ALA A 14 -0.50 14.31 -24.43
N LYS A 15 0.51 15.18 -24.22
CA LYS A 15 0.70 15.99 -22.99
C LYS A 15 0.67 15.17 -21.69
N LEU A 16 1.25 13.96 -21.72
CA LEU A 16 1.25 13.05 -20.57
C LEU A 16 2.35 13.40 -19.54
N PRO A 17 2.22 12.97 -18.27
CA PRO A 17 3.23 13.19 -17.23
C PRO A 17 4.57 12.54 -17.56
N ARG A 18 5.61 12.88 -16.80
CA ARG A 18 6.89 12.15 -16.88
C ARG A 18 6.75 10.89 -16.04
N MET A 19 7.03 9.74 -16.64
CA MET A 19 7.14 8.47 -15.92
C MET A 19 8.58 7.98 -15.95
N SER A 20 8.93 7.22 -14.92
CA SER A 20 10.19 6.48 -14.79
C SER A 20 9.93 4.98 -14.97
N GLN A 21 10.98 4.20 -15.21
CA GLN A 21 10.86 2.75 -15.17
C GLN A 21 10.69 2.29 -13.71
N GLY A 22 9.83 1.30 -13.52
CA GLY A 22 9.75 0.58 -12.26
C GLY A 22 8.49 -0.25 -12.13
N ALA A 23 8.53 -1.24 -11.24
CA ALA A 23 7.40 -2.10 -10.94
C ALA A 23 7.39 -2.48 -9.45
N PRO A 24 6.23 -2.87 -8.89
CA PRO A 24 6.21 -3.52 -7.59
C PRO A 24 6.89 -4.89 -7.70
N LYS A 25 7.77 -5.19 -6.74
CA LYS A 25 8.34 -6.53 -6.56
C LYS A 25 7.80 -7.09 -5.24
N GLN A 26 7.15 -8.24 -5.30
CA GLN A 26 6.71 -8.93 -4.09
C GLN A 26 7.93 -9.51 -3.37
N GLU A 27 8.16 -9.07 -2.14
CA GLU A 27 9.26 -9.56 -1.30
C GLU A 27 8.82 -10.75 -0.45
N SER A 28 7.57 -10.73 0.03
CA SER A 28 7.01 -11.80 0.85
C SER A 28 5.50 -11.84 0.74
N ALA A 29 4.91 -13.02 0.96
CA ALA A 29 3.48 -13.20 1.18
C ALA A 29 3.26 -14.19 2.32
N LEU A 30 2.45 -13.80 3.30
CA LEU A 30 2.06 -14.62 4.44
C LEU A 30 0.56 -14.89 4.37
N THR A 31 0.19 -16.17 4.25
CA THR A 31 -1.20 -16.59 4.33
C THR A 31 -1.60 -16.80 5.79
N LEU A 32 -2.76 -16.25 6.17
CA LEU A 32 -3.34 -16.29 7.50
C LEU A 32 -4.76 -16.86 7.38
N THR A 33 -5.05 -17.94 8.09
CA THR A 33 -6.38 -18.58 8.07
C THR A 33 -7.24 -18.19 9.27
N ASN A 34 -6.65 -17.53 10.28
CA ASN A 34 -7.35 -17.03 11.46
C ASN A 34 -7.32 -15.49 11.46
N PRO A 35 -8.48 -14.81 11.41
CA PRO A 35 -8.56 -13.36 11.41
C PRO A 35 -7.96 -12.70 12.67
N ASP A 36 -7.96 -13.39 13.82
CA ASP A 36 -7.38 -12.86 15.07
C ASP A 36 -5.86 -12.62 14.95
N LYS A 37 -5.20 -13.31 14.01
CA LYS A 37 -3.75 -13.16 13.77
C LYS A 37 -3.41 -11.99 12.85
N ASN A 38 -4.39 -11.42 12.14
CA ASN A 38 -4.15 -10.38 11.14
C ASN A 38 -3.51 -9.13 11.76
N TRP A 39 -4.02 -8.70 12.92
CA TRP A 39 -3.50 -7.51 13.60
C TRP A 39 -2.05 -7.68 14.04
N ALA A 40 -1.74 -8.79 14.72
CA ALA A 40 -0.38 -9.10 15.15
C ALA A 40 0.60 -9.23 13.97
N ALA A 41 0.16 -9.89 12.88
CA ALA A 41 0.98 -10.02 11.67
C ALA A 41 1.27 -8.65 11.03
N LEU A 42 0.26 -7.76 10.97
CA LEU A 42 0.45 -6.40 10.50
C LEU A 42 1.44 -5.63 11.39
N GLN A 43 1.27 -5.67 12.71
CA GLN A 43 2.17 -4.97 13.64
C GLN A 43 3.62 -5.44 13.53
N ASN A 44 3.84 -6.75 13.38
CA ASN A 44 5.18 -7.32 13.18
C ASN A 44 5.87 -6.79 11.91
N ALA A 45 5.10 -6.37 10.90
CA ALA A 45 5.63 -5.74 9.70
C ALA A 45 6.00 -4.26 9.87
N LYS A 46 5.83 -3.69 11.07
CA LYS A 46 6.20 -2.31 11.44
C LYS A 46 5.65 -1.24 10.47
N PRO A 47 4.32 -1.18 10.26
CA PRO A 47 3.70 -0.15 9.45
C PRO A 47 3.90 1.23 10.10
N ARG A 48 4.17 2.23 9.27
CA ARG A 48 4.34 3.63 9.69
C ARG A 48 3.13 4.48 9.33
N GLN A 49 2.56 4.29 8.14
CA GLN A 49 1.39 5.05 7.68
C GLN A 49 0.53 4.17 6.79
N GLY A 50 -0.77 4.43 6.73
CA GLY A 50 -1.68 3.61 5.94
C GLY A 50 -3.13 3.78 6.35
N TRP A 51 -3.94 2.81 5.94
CA TRP A 51 -5.33 2.67 6.36
C TRP A 51 -5.63 1.24 6.81
N LEU A 52 -6.60 1.14 7.70
CA LEU A 52 -7.05 -0.09 8.34
C LEU A 52 -8.56 -0.22 8.18
N GLN A 53 -9.03 -1.43 7.87
CA GLN A 53 -10.44 -1.79 7.88
C GLN A 53 -10.64 -2.94 8.87
N PHE A 54 -11.36 -2.64 9.94
CA PHE A 54 -11.91 -3.62 10.87
C PHE A 54 -13.36 -3.96 10.50
N GLN A 55 -14.02 -4.83 11.26
CA GLN A 55 -15.43 -5.19 11.01
C GLN A 55 -16.37 -4.00 11.21
N SER A 56 -16.13 -3.20 12.24
CA SER A 56 -17.01 -2.10 12.66
C SER A 56 -16.35 -0.72 12.57
N HIS A 57 -15.09 -0.64 12.14
CA HIS A 57 -14.31 0.60 12.12
C HIS A 57 -13.36 0.69 10.93
N GLN A 58 -13.14 1.90 10.42
CA GLN A 58 -12.14 2.18 9.40
C GLN A 58 -11.38 3.45 9.78
N GLN A 59 -10.06 3.41 9.66
CA GLN A 59 -9.22 4.55 10.04
C GLN A 59 -7.93 4.59 9.23
N TYR A 60 -7.45 5.82 8.97
CA TYR A 60 -6.10 6.06 8.47
C TYR A 60 -5.16 6.47 9.61
N PHE A 61 -3.86 6.29 9.39
CA PHE A 61 -2.82 6.66 10.34
C PHE A 61 -1.57 7.14 9.58
N THR A 62 -0.83 8.05 10.19
CA THR A 62 0.39 8.66 9.60
C THR A 62 1.65 8.47 10.43
N ASP A 63 1.50 8.06 11.70
CA ASP A 63 2.61 7.89 12.63
C ASP A 63 2.45 6.63 13.51
N GLY A 64 2.42 5.49 12.84
CA GLY A 64 2.17 4.19 13.44
C GLY A 64 0.68 3.86 13.55
N PRO A 65 0.33 2.57 13.54
CA PRO A 65 -1.05 2.14 13.64
C PRO A 65 -1.60 2.41 15.06
N PRO A 66 -2.88 2.80 15.20
CA PRO A 66 -3.50 2.96 16.51
C PRO A 66 -3.63 1.60 17.23
N ASN A 67 -3.86 1.63 18.54
CA ASN A 67 -4.31 0.43 19.27
C ASN A 67 -5.78 0.16 18.94
N PRO A 68 -6.16 -1.06 18.51
CA PRO A 68 -7.56 -1.36 18.22
C PRO A 68 -8.38 -1.40 19.50
N GLU A 69 -9.61 -0.89 19.43
CA GLU A 69 -10.59 -1.03 20.50
C GLU A 69 -11.33 -2.38 20.36
N PRO A 70 -11.77 -3.01 21.48
CA PRO A 70 -12.40 -4.32 21.44
C PRO A 70 -13.66 -4.41 20.56
N ASP A 71 -14.39 -3.30 20.40
CA ASP A 71 -15.64 -3.21 19.65
C ASP A 71 -15.45 -3.07 18.12
N TRP A 72 -14.23 -2.75 17.66
CA TRP A 72 -13.91 -2.66 16.23
C TRP A 72 -13.97 -4.03 15.54
N GLY A 73 -13.75 -5.11 16.29
CA GLY A 73 -13.69 -6.48 15.80
C GLY A 73 -12.35 -6.83 15.14
N CYS A 74 -12.37 -7.80 14.23
CA CYS A 74 -11.17 -8.28 13.55
C CYS A 74 -10.70 -7.34 12.43
N LEU A 75 -9.39 -7.28 12.21
CA LEU A 75 -8.82 -6.61 11.03
C LEU A 75 -9.13 -7.43 9.77
N LEU A 76 -9.83 -6.83 8.81
CA LEU A 76 -10.27 -7.46 7.56
C LEU A 76 -9.38 -7.12 6.37
N ALA A 77 -8.92 -5.88 6.30
CA ALA A 77 -8.03 -5.39 5.25
C ALA A 77 -7.16 -4.24 5.75
N ALA A 78 -6.02 -4.04 5.10
CA ALA A 78 -5.15 -2.90 5.36
C ALA A 78 -4.24 -2.63 4.16
N GLU A 79 -3.86 -1.38 3.97
CA GLU A 79 -2.70 -1.02 3.16
C GLU A 79 -1.84 -0.05 3.95
N ALA A 80 -0.53 -0.24 3.93
CA ALA A 80 0.38 0.57 4.71
C ALA A 80 1.76 0.64 4.08
N ILE A 81 2.55 1.63 4.49
CA ILE A 81 3.98 1.73 4.21
C ILE A 81 4.75 1.43 5.49
N THR A 82 5.75 0.55 5.42
CA THR A 82 6.62 0.22 6.56
C THR A 82 7.61 1.34 6.86
N THR A 83 8.26 1.26 8.02
CA THR A 83 9.39 2.15 8.36
C THR A 83 10.56 2.07 7.36
N GLN A 84 10.66 0.98 6.60
CA GLN A 84 11.67 0.73 5.57
C GLN A 84 11.21 1.18 4.16
N GLY A 85 9.99 1.72 4.03
CA GLY A 85 9.44 2.15 2.75
C GLY A 85 8.84 1.04 1.90
N HIS A 86 8.63 -0.17 2.46
CA HIS A 86 7.92 -1.23 1.75
C HIS A 86 6.41 -1.00 1.80
N SER A 87 5.71 -1.36 0.73
CA SER A 87 4.25 -1.40 0.70
C SER A 87 3.73 -2.70 1.28
N LEU A 88 2.72 -2.62 2.14
CA LEU A 88 2.01 -3.74 2.74
C LEU A 88 0.58 -3.75 2.21
N SER A 89 0.06 -4.95 1.95
CA SER A 89 -1.37 -5.16 1.71
C SER A 89 -1.84 -6.39 2.46
N LEU A 90 -2.86 -6.24 3.29
CA LEU A 90 -3.63 -7.35 3.86
C LEU A 90 -4.95 -7.43 3.13
N ARG A 91 -5.23 -8.56 2.48
CA ARG A 91 -6.47 -8.79 1.73
C ARG A 91 -7.03 -10.17 2.01
N GLN A 92 -8.35 -10.29 2.10
CA GLN A 92 -9.02 -11.58 2.16
C GLN A 92 -9.09 -12.19 0.76
N THR A 93 -8.72 -13.47 0.66
CA THR A 93 -8.86 -14.29 -0.54
C THR A 93 -9.93 -15.35 -0.29
N PRO A 94 -11.03 -15.39 -1.08
CA PRO A 94 -12.08 -16.38 -0.92
C PRO A 94 -11.51 -17.81 -0.91
N GLY A 95 -11.84 -18.58 0.12
CA GLY A 95 -11.38 -19.97 0.29
C GLY A 95 -9.94 -20.15 0.76
N GLN A 96 -9.14 -19.08 0.89
CA GLN A 96 -7.73 -19.16 1.31
C GLN A 96 -7.41 -18.36 2.59
N GLY A 97 -8.37 -17.61 3.14
CA GLY A 97 -8.17 -16.77 4.31
C GLY A 97 -7.69 -15.38 3.92
N TRP A 98 -6.65 -14.89 4.56
CA TRP A 98 -6.03 -13.59 4.30
C TRP A 98 -4.61 -13.74 3.81
N THR A 99 -4.16 -12.82 2.98
CA THR A 99 -2.77 -12.71 2.55
C THR A 99 -2.24 -11.36 2.96
N LEU A 100 -1.18 -11.36 3.79
CA LEU A 100 -0.35 -10.19 4.05
C LEU A 100 0.84 -10.23 3.10
N ALA A 101 0.84 -9.35 2.09
CA ALA A 101 1.90 -9.24 1.12
C ALA A 101 2.74 -7.98 1.35
N THR A 102 4.05 -8.11 1.17
CA THR A 102 5.03 -7.01 1.25
C THR A 102 5.62 -6.81 -0.14
N HIS A 103 5.66 -5.57 -0.59
CA HIS A 103 6.21 -5.18 -1.88
C HIS A 103 7.26 -4.10 -1.71
N SER A 104 8.33 -4.19 -2.49
CA SER A 104 9.30 -3.12 -2.69
C SER A 104 9.11 -2.48 -4.07
N HIS A 105 9.74 -1.33 -4.27
CA HIS A 105 9.83 -0.74 -5.60
C HIS A 105 11.09 -1.25 -6.29
N ASP A 106 10.92 -1.98 -7.40
CA ASP A 106 12.00 -2.37 -8.28
C ASP A 106 12.15 -1.35 -9.39
N GLN A 107 13.24 -0.56 -9.35
CA GLN A 107 13.58 0.46 -10.34
C GLN A 107 13.90 -0.13 -11.73
N HIS A 108 14.19 -1.43 -11.79
CA HIS A 108 14.48 -2.15 -13.03
C HIS A 108 13.28 -2.95 -13.54
N GLY A 109 12.15 -2.92 -12.83
CA GLY A 109 10.93 -3.61 -13.22
C GLY A 109 10.41 -3.17 -14.59
N ASN A 110 9.72 -4.07 -15.30
CA ASN A 110 9.27 -3.82 -16.68
C ASN A 110 8.00 -2.93 -16.77
N GLY A 111 7.77 -2.07 -15.78
CA GLY A 111 6.61 -1.19 -15.68
C GLY A 111 6.97 0.29 -15.83
N LEU A 112 5.93 1.12 -15.82
CA LEU A 112 6.03 2.56 -15.71
C LEU A 112 5.56 3.00 -14.32
N CYS A 113 6.31 3.91 -13.70
CA CYS A 113 6.03 4.45 -12.39
C CYS A 113 6.02 5.99 -12.45
N ASP A 114 5.13 6.61 -11.69
CA ASP A 114 5.05 8.05 -11.47
C ASP A 114 5.02 8.32 -9.96
N GLU A 115 5.31 9.55 -9.56
CA GLU A 115 5.19 10.04 -8.19
C GLU A 115 3.94 10.93 -8.07
N VAL A 116 2.91 10.44 -7.40
CA VAL A 116 1.72 11.25 -7.12
C VAL A 116 2.02 12.17 -5.94
N ARG A 117 2.11 13.48 -6.20
CA ARG A 117 2.19 14.51 -5.16
C ARG A 117 0.81 15.11 -4.91
N HIS A 118 0.18 14.69 -3.81
CA HIS A 118 -1.03 15.33 -3.34
C HIS A 118 -0.71 16.75 -2.87
N ARG A 119 -1.43 17.75 -3.39
CA ARG A 119 -1.43 19.10 -2.83
C ARG A 119 -2.61 19.21 -1.88
N LEU A 120 -2.36 19.44 -0.60
CA LEU A 120 -3.41 19.84 0.34
C LEU A 120 -3.96 21.21 -0.09
N HIS A 121 -5.21 21.24 -0.56
CA HIS A 121 -6.00 22.46 -0.63
C HIS A 121 -6.85 22.53 0.64
N GLY A 122 -6.42 23.32 1.63
CA GLY A 122 -7.26 23.66 2.78
C GLY A 122 -6.54 23.56 4.12
N ALA A 123 -5.87 24.65 4.50
CA ALA A 123 -5.70 25.07 5.90
C ALA A 123 -5.28 26.55 5.95
N ASN A 124 -6.11 27.44 5.39
CA ASN A 124 -6.10 28.85 5.79
C ASN A 124 -7.49 29.15 6.37
N GLY A 125 -7.68 28.72 7.62
CA GLY A 125 -8.72 29.25 8.50
C GLY A 125 -7.99 29.88 9.67
N ASN A 126 -7.79 31.20 9.60
CA ASN A 126 -7.63 32.10 10.74
C ASN A 126 -8.48 33.33 10.42
#